data_AF-A0A7T5RJ63-F1
#
_entry.id   AF-A0A7T5RJ63-F1
#
_cell.length_a   1.000
_cell.length_b   1.000
_cell.length_c   1.000
_cell.angle_alpha   90.00
_cell.angle_beta   90.00
_cell.angle_gamma   90.00
#
_symmetry.space_group_name_H-M   'P 1'
#
loop_
_entity.id
_entity.type
_entity.pdbx_description
1 polymer ?
#
loop_
_entity_poly.entity_id
_entity_poly.type
_entity_poly.pdbx_seq_one_letter_code
_entity_poly.pdbx_strand_id
1 'polypeptide(L)'
;MLKLDVFDRGMARILTIGRATMQIQREIHNMTPEQALACLSLIVAHGKKSLIVSLKKDGLSAEMADLFTTELQSRVNKDTLFSDPHFEFALRLATTESILDTAVREGPLKGMDWQDLFLMQLLDIFPKEFAKRLFTHELRRIEEDKTNGRNPVPTNETHKQWLQEVMDAAVGPVVTSPYRKTDHKGTDSWMVACPKCQTEKRCFAKTKRFQCKNRKCDFDQPYPFQPAS
;
A
#
# COMPACT_ATOMS: atom_id res chain seq x y z
N MET A 1 6.41 -17.40 9.60
CA MET A 1 5.02 -16.93 9.48
C MET A 1 5.00 -15.41 9.64
N LEU A 2 5.22 -14.66 8.55
CA LEU A 2 5.24 -13.18 8.48
C LEU A 2 3.97 -12.64 7.78
N LYS A 3 2.95 -13.49 7.64
CA LYS A 3 1.94 -13.48 6.56
C LYS A 3 0.88 -12.37 6.61
N LEU A 4 0.76 -11.59 7.69
CA LEU A 4 -0.36 -10.63 7.84
C LEU A 4 0.10 -9.22 8.17
N ASP A 5 1.05 -9.02 9.09
CA ASP A 5 1.36 -7.66 9.58
C ASP A 5 2.05 -6.73 8.57
N VAL A 6 2.79 -7.26 7.59
CA VAL A 6 3.49 -6.41 6.60
C VAL A 6 2.58 -6.16 5.39
N PHE A 7 1.81 -7.17 4.97
CA PHE A 7 0.76 -7.03 3.98
C PHE A 7 -0.36 -6.10 4.47
N ASP A 8 -0.83 -6.26 5.70
CA ASP A 8 -1.85 -5.38 6.31
C ASP A 8 -1.33 -3.95 6.44
N ARG A 9 -0.04 -3.72 6.72
CA ARG A 9 0.54 -2.36 6.73
C ARG A 9 0.69 -1.76 5.32
N GLY A 10 1.01 -2.59 4.33
CA GLY A 10 1.12 -2.20 2.94
C GLY A 10 -0.23 -1.88 2.31
N MET A 11 -1.19 -2.79 2.47
CA MET A 11 -2.58 -2.61 2.11
C MET A 11 -3.23 -1.49 2.91
N ALA A 12 -2.98 -1.35 4.21
CA ALA A 12 -3.49 -0.20 4.97
C ALA A 12 -2.95 1.12 4.43
N ARG A 13 -1.71 1.20 3.91
CA ARG A 13 -1.20 2.41 3.25
C ARG A 13 -1.83 2.65 1.88
N ILE A 14 -2.03 1.61 1.08
CA ILE A 14 -2.73 1.67 -0.23
C ILE A 14 -4.22 1.98 -0.04
N LEU A 15 -4.84 1.54 1.05
CA LEU A 15 -6.23 1.81 1.42
C LEU A 15 -6.40 3.11 2.21
N THR A 16 -5.34 3.62 2.86
CA THR A 16 -5.32 4.98 3.41
C THR A 16 -5.36 6.02 2.29
N ILE A 17 -4.83 5.68 1.11
CA ILE A 17 -5.08 6.43 -0.13
C ILE A 17 -6.59 6.34 -0.41
N GLY A 18 -7.17 5.14 -0.54
CA GLY A 18 -8.59 4.90 -0.81
C GLY A 18 -9.67 5.28 0.23
N ARG A 19 -9.50 6.31 1.08
CA ARG A 19 -10.50 6.77 2.05
C ARG A 19 -11.62 7.62 1.44
N ALA A 20 -12.38 7.05 0.51
CA ALA A 20 -13.80 7.29 0.23
C ALA A 20 -14.10 6.66 -1.13
N THR A 21 -15.25 6.04 -1.31
CA THR A 21 -15.67 5.37 -2.55
C THR A 21 -15.58 6.26 -3.80
N MET A 22 -15.78 7.58 -3.68
CA MET A 22 -15.54 8.57 -4.75
C MET A 22 -14.07 9.01 -4.89
N GLN A 23 -13.22 8.80 -3.88
CA GLN A 23 -11.77 9.04 -3.92
C GLN A 23 -11.01 7.86 -4.52
N ILE A 24 -11.42 6.60 -4.31
CA ILE A 24 -10.71 5.43 -4.87
C ILE A 24 -10.63 5.52 -6.39
N GLN A 25 -11.74 5.76 -7.08
CA GLN A 25 -11.71 5.95 -8.54
C GLN A 25 -10.88 7.16 -8.95
N ARG A 26 -10.97 8.27 -8.20
CA ARG A 26 -10.23 9.51 -8.49
C ARG A 26 -8.73 9.34 -8.28
N GLU A 27 -8.33 8.56 -7.29
CA GLU A 27 -6.93 8.33 -6.93
C GLU A 27 -6.31 7.27 -7.81
N ILE A 28 -7.02 6.18 -8.15
CA ILE A 28 -6.60 5.29 -9.24
C ILE A 28 -6.51 6.07 -10.55
N HIS A 29 -7.44 7.01 -10.79
CA HIS A 29 -7.38 7.85 -11.97
C HIS A 29 -6.15 8.78 -11.98
N ASN A 30 -5.61 9.12 -10.81
CA ASN A 30 -4.41 9.92 -10.65
C ASN A 30 -3.14 9.06 -10.50
N MET A 31 -3.25 7.73 -10.43
CA MET A 31 -2.10 6.84 -10.37
C MET A 31 -1.38 6.83 -11.72
N THR A 32 -0.05 6.84 -11.65
CA THR A 32 0.79 6.56 -12.82
C THR A 32 0.70 5.07 -13.18
N PRO A 33 1.01 4.68 -14.43
CA PRO A 33 1.06 3.27 -14.83
C PRO A 33 1.96 2.41 -13.93
N GLU A 34 3.06 2.98 -13.43
CA GLU A 34 4.01 2.30 -12.54
C GLU A 34 3.40 2.05 -11.15
N GLN A 35 2.68 3.03 -10.60
CA GLN A 35 1.94 2.87 -9.34
C GLN A 35 0.84 1.81 -9.47
N ALA A 36 0.12 1.83 -10.59
CA ALA A 36 -0.91 0.86 -10.87
C ALA A 36 -0.34 -0.56 -11.02
N LEU A 37 0.80 -0.69 -11.69
CA LEU A 37 1.54 -1.95 -11.82
C LEU A 37 1.98 -2.45 -10.45
N ALA A 38 2.58 -1.59 -9.62
CA ALA A 38 3.02 -1.96 -8.27
C ALA A 38 1.85 -2.46 -7.39
N CYS A 39 0.71 -1.76 -7.43
CA CYS A 39 -0.50 -2.20 -6.73
C CYS A 39 -1.00 -3.55 -7.26
N LEU A 40 -1.01 -3.73 -8.58
CA LEU A 40 -1.42 -4.98 -9.21
C LEU A 40 -0.47 -6.14 -8.84
N SER A 41 0.83 -5.90 -8.78
CA SER A 41 1.85 -6.86 -8.32
C SER A 41 1.58 -7.32 -6.88
N LEU A 42 1.22 -6.41 -5.97
CA LEU A 42 0.85 -6.79 -4.60
C LEU A 42 -0.41 -7.66 -4.55
N ILE A 43 -1.42 -7.33 -5.37
CA ILE A 43 -2.66 -8.12 -5.43
C ILE A 43 -2.39 -9.51 -6.01
N VAL A 44 -1.53 -9.62 -7.02
CA VAL A 44 -1.14 -10.92 -7.59
C VAL A 44 -0.39 -11.75 -6.56
N ALA A 45 0.61 -11.18 -5.90
CA ALA A 45 1.46 -11.90 -4.95
C ALA A 45 0.68 -12.51 -3.78
N HIS A 46 -0.35 -11.82 -3.28
CA HIS A 46 -1.08 -12.21 -2.06
C HIS A 46 -2.53 -12.63 -2.29
N GLY A 47 -3.01 -12.53 -3.53
CA GLY A 47 -4.36 -12.87 -3.95
C GLY A 47 -5.42 -11.81 -3.59
N LYS A 48 -6.45 -11.75 -4.44
CA LYS A 48 -7.59 -10.82 -4.27
C LYS A 48 -8.36 -11.01 -2.96
N LYS A 49 -8.39 -12.23 -2.42
CA LYS A 49 -8.99 -12.50 -1.10
C LYS A 49 -8.40 -11.62 0.00
N SER A 50 -7.09 -11.38 -0.05
CA SER A 50 -6.38 -10.57 0.92
C SER A 50 -6.73 -9.08 0.79
N LEU A 51 -6.96 -8.59 -0.44
CA LEU A 51 -7.57 -7.28 -0.71
C LEU A 51 -8.98 -7.19 -0.12
N ILE A 52 -9.85 -8.19 -0.34
CA ILE A 52 -11.23 -8.21 0.20
C ILE A 52 -11.23 -8.14 1.72
N VAL A 53 -10.35 -8.91 2.39
CA VAL A 53 -10.21 -8.87 3.86
C VAL A 53 -9.84 -7.47 4.32
N SER A 54 -8.90 -6.82 3.63
CA SER A 54 -8.45 -5.47 3.97
C SER A 54 -9.57 -4.44 3.78
N LEU A 55 -10.28 -4.48 2.65
CA LEU A 55 -11.44 -3.62 2.38
C LEU A 55 -12.54 -3.76 3.45
N LYS A 56 -12.83 -5.00 3.88
CA LYS A 56 -13.82 -5.25 4.94
C LYS A 56 -13.42 -4.66 6.30
N LYS A 57 -12.13 -4.68 6.64
CA LYS A 57 -11.62 -4.03 7.87
C LYS A 57 -11.92 -2.53 7.87
N ASP A 58 -11.94 -1.91 6.69
CA ASP A 58 -12.25 -0.49 6.49
C ASP A 58 -13.76 -0.22 6.22
N GLY A 59 -14.63 -1.23 6.38
CA GLY A 59 -16.08 -1.09 6.20
C GLY A 59 -16.54 -1.04 4.75
N LEU A 60 -15.70 -1.44 3.79
CA LEU A 60 -16.02 -1.46 2.36
C LEU A 60 -16.54 -2.82 1.90
N SER A 61 -17.33 -2.83 0.81
CA SER A 61 -17.91 -4.05 0.23
C SER A 61 -16.85 -4.88 -0.52
N ALA A 62 -17.11 -6.18 -0.67
CA ALA A 62 -16.23 -7.06 -1.44
C ALA A 62 -16.22 -6.72 -2.94
N GLU A 63 -17.33 -6.21 -3.48
CA GLU A 63 -17.48 -5.78 -4.89
C GLU A 63 -16.49 -4.66 -5.25
N MET A 64 -16.04 -3.87 -4.27
CA MET A 64 -15.00 -2.86 -4.47
C MET A 64 -13.67 -3.48 -4.91
N ALA A 65 -13.41 -4.74 -4.56
CA ALA A 65 -12.20 -5.43 -5.02
C ALA A 65 -12.23 -5.67 -6.55
N ASP A 66 -13.39 -6.03 -7.10
CA ASP A 66 -13.57 -6.20 -8.55
C ASP A 66 -13.32 -4.89 -9.29
N LEU A 67 -13.95 -3.81 -8.82
CA LEU A 67 -13.77 -2.48 -9.38
C LEU A 67 -12.30 -2.04 -9.30
N PHE A 68 -11.66 -2.19 -8.15
CA PHE A 68 -10.26 -1.81 -7.93
C PHE A 68 -9.32 -2.56 -8.89
N THR A 69 -9.47 -3.88 -8.99
CA THR A 69 -8.64 -4.69 -9.89
C THR A 69 -8.85 -4.35 -11.36
N THR A 70 -10.09 -4.03 -11.77
CA THR A 70 -10.41 -3.67 -13.15
C THR A 70 -9.83 -2.31 -13.53
N GLU A 71 -9.92 -1.32 -12.62
CA GLU A 71 -9.35 0.00 -12.83
C GLU A 71 -7.81 -0.02 -12.86
N LEU A 72 -7.15 -0.82 -12.01
CA LEU A 72 -5.70 -1.00 -12.10
C LEU A 72 -5.28 -1.61 -13.43
N GLN A 73 -6.02 -2.62 -13.91
CA GLN A 73 -5.74 -3.24 -15.20
C GLN A 73 -5.94 -2.31 -16.40
N SER A 74 -6.82 -1.32 -16.31
CA SER A 74 -7.02 -0.33 -17.38
C SER A 74 -5.83 0.63 -17.51
N ARG A 75 -5.02 0.76 -16.45
CA ARG A 75 -3.89 1.68 -16.33
C ARG A 75 -2.55 1.09 -16.74
N VAL A 76 -2.45 -0.23 -16.73
CA VAL A 76 -1.19 -0.93 -17.00
C VAL A 76 -1.17 -1.42 -18.45
N ASN A 77 -0.04 -1.24 -19.13
CA ASN A 77 0.18 -1.89 -20.40
C ASN A 77 0.33 -3.40 -20.16
N LYS A 78 -0.60 -4.20 -20.70
CA LYS A 78 -0.62 -5.64 -20.47
C LYS A 78 0.64 -6.36 -20.96
N ASP A 79 1.31 -5.82 -21.97
CA ASP A 79 2.53 -6.44 -22.49
C ASP A 79 3.74 -6.19 -21.59
N THR A 80 3.77 -5.08 -20.84
CA THR A 80 4.87 -4.79 -19.89
C THR A 80 4.84 -5.73 -18.68
N LEU A 81 3.70 -6.32 -18.36
CA LEU A 81 3.57 -7.30 -17.27
C LEU A 81 4.44 -8.55 -17.48
N PHE A 82 4.74 -8.93 -18.73
CA PHE A 82 5.57 -10.10 -19.04
C PHE A 82 7.07 -9.85 -18.93
N SER A 83 7.49 -8.61 -18.68
CA SER A 83 8.89 -8.21 -18.61
C SER A 83 9.23 -7.36 -17.39
N ASP A 84 8.23 -7.00 -16.59
CA ASP A 84 8.42 -6.16 -15.42
C ASP A 84 8.96 -6.99 -14.24
N PRO A 85 10.12 -6.64 -13.66
CA PRO A 85 10.73 -7.42 -12.59
C PRO A 85 9.87 -7.54 -11.33
N HIS A 86 9.10 -6.50 -10.98
CA HIS A 86 8.25 -6.54 -9.79
C HIS A 86 7.05 -7.45 -10.00
N PHE A 87 6.44 -7.40 -11.18
CA PHE A 87 5.33 -8.27 -11.53
C PHE A 87 5.76 -9.73 -11.71
N GLU A 88 6.92 -9.97 -12.33
CA GLU A 88 7.49 -11.30 -12.44
C GLU A 88 7.74 -11.94 -11.07
N PHE A 89 8.27 -11.16 -10.12
CA PHE A 89 8.47 -11.64 -8.76
C PHE A 89 7.13 -11.89 -8.05
N ALA A 90 6.10 -11.07 -8.31
CA ALA A 90 4.76 -11.29 -7.80
C ALA A 90 4.15 -12.61 -8.28
N LEU A 91 4.29 -12.94 -9.58
CA LEU A 91 3.87 -14.23 -10.13
C LEU A 91 4.58 -15.39 -9.45
N ARG A 92 5.88 -15.23 -9.18
CA ARG A 92 6.66 -16.25 -8.48
C ARG A 92 6.21 -16.45 -7.03
N LEU A 93 5.93 -15.37 -6.32
CA LEU A 93 5.36 -15.43 -4.97
C LEU A 93 4.01 -16.12 -4.97
N ALA A 94 3.10 -15.73 -5.86
CA ALA A 94 1.76 -16.33 -5.96
C ALA A 94 1.81 -17.83 -6.24
N THR A 95 2.75 -18.26 -7.09
CA THR A 95 2.99 -19.70 -7.35
C THR A 95 3.51 -20.41 -6.12
N THR A 96 4.49 -19.82 -5.43
CA THR A 96 5.05 -20.37 -4.19
C THR A 96 3.98 -20.49 -3.10
N GLU A 97 3.13 -19.48 -2.94
CA GLU A 97 2.01 -19.51 -2.01
C GLU A 97 1.02 -20.63 -2.38
N SER A 98 0.72 -20.82 -3.66
CA SER A 98 -0.14 -21.91 -4.13
C SER A 98 0.44 -23.29 -3.83
N ILE A 99 1.76 -23.48 -4.00
CA ILE A 99 2.47 -24.73 -3.64
C ILE A 99 2.44 -24.97 -2.13
N LEU A 100 2.64 -23.93 -1.32
CA LEU A 100 2.57 -24.06 0.12
C LEU A 100 1.15 -24.36 0.59
N ASP A 101 0.15 -23.76 -0.06
CA ASP A 101 -1.25 -23.94 0.26
C ASP A 101 -1.73 -25.37 -0.02
N THR A 102 -1.26 -26.05 -1.07
CA THR A 102 -1.62 -27.46 -1.29
C THR A 102 -1.13 -28.38 -0.17
N ALA A 103 -0.01 -28.06 0.47
CA ALA A 103 0.56 -28.87 1.55
C ALA A 103 -0.23 -28.77 2.87
N VAL A 104 -0.97 -27.67 3.08
CA VAL A 104 -1.61 -27.37 4.38
C VAL A 104 -3.10 -27.06 4.30
N ARG A 105 -3.71 -27.00 3.10
CA ARG A 105 -5.11 -26.60 2.95
C ARG A 105 -6.09 -27.64 3.48
N GLU A 106 -7.05 -27.12 4.23
CA GLU A 106 -8.28 -27.79 4.61
C GLU A 106 -9.49 -27.10 3.95
N GLY A 107 -10.63 -27.80 3.85
CA GLY A 107 -11.89 -27.27 3.31
C GLY A 107 -12.15 -27.62 1.84
N PRO A 108 -12.99 -26.84 1.13
CA PRO A 108 -13.59 -27.23 -0.16
C PRO A 108 -12.60 -27.27 -1.34
N LEU A 109 -11.39 -26.73 -1.16
CA LEU A 109 -10.31 -26.75 -2.15
C LEU A 109 -9.22 -27.79 -1.80
N LYS A 110 -9.47 -28.64 -0.80
CA LYS A 110 -8.57 -29.71 -0.39
C LYS A 110 -8.43 -30.74 -1.52
N GLY A 111 -7.20 -31.04 -1.92
CA GLY A 111 -6.89 -31.99 -2.98
C GLY A 111 -6.74 -31.39 -4.38
N MET A 112 -6.91 -30.07 -4.55
CA MET A 112 -6.50 -29.40 -5.78
C MET A 112 -4.99 -29.36 -5.92
N ASP A 113 -4.50 -29.48 -7.16
CA ASP A 113 -3.10 -29.24 -7.48
C ASP A 113 -2.77 -27.74 -7.38
N TRP A 114 -1.50 -27.42 -7.12
CA TRP A 114 -1.05 -26.03 -6.96
C TRP A 114 -1.23 -25.24 -8.26
N GLN A 115 -1.19 -25.91 -9.40
CA GLN A 115 -1.45 -25.31 -10.71
C GLN A 115 -2.88 -24.79 -10.81
N ASP A 116 -3.86 -25.58 -10.36
CA ASP A 116 -5.27 -25.19 -10.34
C ASP A 116 -5.48 -24.02 -9.37
N LEU A 117 -4.86 -24.06 -8.19
CA LEU A 117 -4.93 -22.97 -7.21
C LEU A 117 -4.35 -21.67 -7.76
N PHE A 118 -3.18 -21.76 -8.40
CA PHE A 118 -2.53 -20.60 -9.00
C PHE A 118 -3.35 -20.01 -10.15
N LEU A 119 -3.88 -20.88 -11.03
CA LEU A 119 -4.74 -20.44 -12.13
C LEU A 119 -6.03 -19.78 -11.61
N MET A 120 -6.67 -20.35 -10.59
CA MET A 120 -7.85 -19.75 -9.95
C MET A 120 -7.55 -18.35 -9.40
N GLN A 121 -6.42 -18.17 -8.72
CA GLN A 121 -5.99 -16.87 -8.21
C GLN A 121 -5.80 -15.84 -9.32
N LEU A 122 -5.23 -16.25 -10.46
CA LEU A 122 -5.11 -15.37 -11.62
C LEU A 122 -6.47 -15.05 -12.25
N LEU A 123 -7.40 -16.01 -12.30
CA LEU A 123 -8.76 -15.82 -12.82
C LEU A 123 -9.61 -14.89 -11.95
N ASP A 124 -9.33 -14.82 -10.65
CA ASP A 124 -9.98 -13.86 -9.75
C ASP A 124 -9.57 -12.42 -10.05
N ILE A 125 -8.40 -12.21 -10.65
CA ILE A 125 -7.82 -10.88 -10.90
C ILE A 125 -8.00 -10.49 -12.37
N PHE A 126 -7.71 -11.40 -13.31
CA PHE A 126 -7.59 -11.09 -14.74
C PHE A 126 -8.67 -11.77 -15.60
N PRO A 127 -9.01 -11.18 -16.76
CA PRO A 127 -9.81 -11.85 -17.78
C PRO A 127 -9.21 -13.21 -18.16
N LYS A 128 -10.09 -14.20 -18.39
CA LYS A 128 -9.74 -15.61 -18.60
C LYS A 128 -8.57 -15.83 -19.56
N GLU A 129 -8.60 -15.24 -20.74
CA GLU A 129 -7.55 -15.44 -21.75
C GLU A 129 -6.21 -14.82 -21.33
N PHE A 130 -6.23 -13.73 -20.57
CA PHE A 130 -5.02 -13.11 -20.05
C PHE A 130 -4.43 -13.89 -18.87
N ALA A 131 -5.29 -14.35 -17.95
CA ALA A 131 -4.89 -15.22 -16.84
C ALA A 131 -4.17 -16.49 -17.36
N LYS A 132 -4.71 -17.13 -18.39
CA LYS A 132 -4.05 -18.29 -19.03
C LYS A 132 -2.68 -17.95 -19.61
N ARG A 133 -2.52 -16.79 -20.26
CA ARG A 133 -1.21 -16.35 -20.80
C ARG A 133 -0.19 -16.16 -19.69
N LEU A 134 -0.56 -15.51 -18.59
CA LEU A 134 0.30 -15.34 -17.42
C LEU A 134 0.68 -16.69 -16.79
N PHE A 135 -0.31 -17.57 -16.64
CA PHE A 135 -0.10 -18.93 -16.15
C PHE A 135 0.90 -19.71 -17.01
N THR A 136 0.70 -19.76 -18.33
CA THR A 136 1.61 -20.45 -19.25
C THR A 136 3.02 -19.83 -19.24
N HIS A 137 3.11 -18.50 -19.14
CA HIS A 137 4.38 -17.80 -19.06
C HIS A 137 5.16 -18.22 -17.80
N GLU A 138 4.51 -18.22 -16.64
CA GLU A 138 5.18 -18.57 -15.39
C GLU A 138 5.55 -20.07 -15.30
N LEU A 139 4.69 -20.97 -15.80
CA LEU A 139 5.03 -22.39 -15.89
C LEU A 139 6.29 -22.65 -16.72
N ARG A 140 6.44 -21.94 -17.84
CA ARG A 140 7.63 -22.05 -18.69
C ARG A 140 8.88 -21.65 -17.91
N ARG A 141 8.83 -20.54 -17.18
CA ARG A 141 9.95 -20.05 -16.36
C ARG A 141 10.32 -21.02 -15.25
N ILE A 142 9.34 -21.62 -14.59
CA ILE A 142 9.58 -22.63 -13.54
C ILE A 142 10.29 -23.86 -14.14
N GLU A 143 9.89 -24.29 -15.34
CA GLU A 143 10.54 -25.42 -16.00
C GLU A 143 11.97 -25.09 -16.46
N GLU A 144 12.19 -23.88 -16.94
CA GLU A 144 13.52 -23.35 -17.25
C GLU A 144 14.41 -23.28 -15.99
N ASP A 145 13.88 -22.82 -14.86
CA ASP A 145 14.59 -22.78 -13.58
C ASP A 145 14.99 -24.18 -13.12
N LYS A 146 14.07 -25.15 -13.19
CA LYS A 146 14.35 -26.57 -12.88
C LYS A 146 15.46 -27.13 -13.76
N THR A 147 15.38 -26.88 -15.08
CA THR A 147 16.38 -27.34 -16.05
C THR A 147 17.76 -26.74 -15.75
N ASN A 148 17.81 -25.51 -15.28
CA ASN A 148 19.03 -24.80 -14.91
C ASN A 148 19.48 -25.03 -13.45
N GLY A 149 18.80 -25.89 -12.68
CA GLY A 149 19.10 -26.16 -11.28
C GLY A 149 18.87 -24.98 -10.33
N ARG A 150 18.04 -24.00 -10.72
CA ARG A 150 17.68 -22.84 -9.90
C ARG A 150 16.49 -23.18 -9.01
N ASN A 151 16.57 -22.78 -7.74
CA ASN A 151 15.42 -22.91 -6.84
C ASN A 151 14.36 -21.87 -7.22
N PRO A 152 13.13 -22.28 -7.56
CA PRO A 152 12.11 -21.32 -7.93
C PRO A 152 11.62 -20.48 -6.74
N VAL A 153 11.78 -20.97 -5.51
CA VAL A 153 11.25 -20.32 -4.29
C VAL A 153 12.14 -19.13 -3.91
N PRO A 154 11.59 -17.90 -3.83
CA PRO A 154 12.33 -16.73 -3.36
C PRO A 154 12.75 -16.86 -1.88
N THR A 155 13.88 -16.26 -1.51
CA THR A 155 14.30 -16.20 -0.10
C THR A 155 13.48 -15.16 0.68
N ASN A 156 13.53 -15.23 2.01
CA ASN A 156 12.85 -14.25 2.86
C ASN A 156 13.45 -12.84 2.68
N GLU A 157 14.75 -12.74 2.43
CA GLU A 157 15.47 -11.49 2.21
C GLU A 157 15.03 -10.85 0.90
N THR A 158 14.98 -11.61 -0.21
CA THR A 158 14.52 -11.09 -1.50
C THR A 158 13.05 -10.68 -1.46
N HIS A 159 12.21 -11.45 -0.75
CA HIS A 159 10.81 -11.09 -0.55
C HIS A 159 10.67 -9.76 0.22
N LYS A 160 11.41 -9.57 1.32
CA LYS A 160 11.38 -8.30 2.08
C LYS A 160 11.83 -7.11 1.23
N GLN A 161 12.90 -7.30 0.45
CA GLN A 161 13.41 -6.25 -0.42
C GLN A 161 12.40 -5.88 -1.50
N TRP A 162 11.88 -6.87 -2.23
CA TRP A 162 10.84 -6.67 -3.24
C TRP A 162 9.61 -5.96 -2.65
N LEU A 163 9.19 -6.37 -1.45
CA LEU A 163 8.03 -5.78 -0.81
C LEU A 163 8.27 -4.30 -0.48
N GLN A 164 9.46 -3.93 -0.02
CA GLN A 164 9.81 -2.53 0.22
C GLN A 164 9.78 -1.72 -1.08
N GLU A 165 10.42 -2.22 -2.13
CA GLU A 165 10.50 -1.55 -3.44
C GLU A 165 9.12 -1.34 -4.07
N VAL A 166 8.28 -2.38 -4.07
CA VAL A 166 6.92 -2.33 -4.63
C VAL A 166 6.02 -1.42 -3.79
N MET A 167 6.19 -1.41 -2.46
CA MET A 167 5.45 -0.50 -1.59
C MET A 167 5.82 0.97 -1.85
N ASP A 168 7.10 1.26 -2.02
CA ASP A 168 7.57 2.61 -2.34
C ASP A 168 7.07 3.06 -3.72
N ALA A 169 7.05 2.14 -4.70
CA ALA A 169 6.47 2.39 -6.02
C ALA A 169 4.96 2.62 -5.96
N ALA A 170 4.20 1.81 -5.19
CA ALA A 170 2.74 1.88 -5.10
C ALA A 170 2.23 3.17 -4.43
N VAL A 171 2.92 3.64 -3.38
CA VAL A 171 2.57 4.89 -2.68
C VAL A 171 3.07 6.11 -3.45
N GLY A 172 4.02 5.92 -4.37
CA GLY A 172 4.80 7.00 -4.96
C GLY A 172 5.74 7.64 -3.95
N PRO A 173 6.58 8.60 -4.36
CA PRO A 173 7.33 9.40 -3.41
C PRO A 173 6.33 9.98 -2.42
N VAL A 174 6.60 9.86 -1.12
CA VAL A 174 5.89 10.65 -0.13
C VAL A 174 6.10 12.09 -0.58
N VAL A 175 5.10 12.65 -1.25
CA VAL A 175 4.92 14.09 -1.30
C VAL A 175 4.68 14.39 0.16
N THR A 176 5.77 14.61 0.89
CA THR A 176 5.73 15.52 2.00
C THR A 176 5.17 16.74 1.31
N SER A 177 3.86 16.93 1.46
CA SER A 177 3.25 18.19 1.16
C SER A 177 4.25 19.20 1.72
N PRO A 178 4.60 20.25 0.98
CA PRO A 178 5.08 21.42 1.65
C PRO A 178 3.88 21.93 2.48
N TYR A 179 3.47 21.21 3.54
CA TYR A 179 3.71 21.72 4.86
C TYR A 179 5.10 22.33 4.78
N ARG A 180 5.07 23.61 4.39
CA ARG A 180 5.84 24.64 5.02
C ARG A 180 5.80 24.30 6.51
N LYS A 181 6.70 23.42 6.95
CA LYS A 181 7.62 23.85 7.99
C LYS A 181 8.18 25.12 7.39
N THR A 182 7.51 26.24 7.67
CA THR A 182 8.22 27.48 7.89
C THR A 182 9.18 27.13 9.02
N ASP A 183 10.27 26.46 8.65
CA ASP A 183 11.52 26.54 9.33
C ASP A 183 11.77 28.04 9.29
N HIS A 184 11.39 28.69 10.38
CA HIS A 184 11.74 30.06 10.70
C HIS A 184 13.25 30.09 11.00
N LYS A 185 14.07 29.48 10.13
CA LYS A 185 15.52 29.58 10.15
C LYS A 185 15.82 31.07 9.98
N GLY A 186 16.30 31.69 11.06
CA GLY A 186 16.58 33.12 11.14
C GLY A 186 15.46 34.01 11.67
N THR A 187 14.35 33.47 12.23
CA THR A 187 13.39 34.32 12.97
C THR A 187 13.54 34.10 14.47
N ASP A 188 13.82 35.17 15.22
CA ASP A 188 13.89 35.11 16.67
C ASP A 188 12.59 34.52 17.24
N SER A 189 12.75 33.56 18.13
CA SER A 189 11.65 32.88 18.80
C SER A 189 11.95 32.77 20.29
N TRP A 190 10.92 32.90 21.10
CA TRP A 190 10.99 32.79 22.56
C TRP A 190 9.83 31.95 23.08
N MET A 191 10.01 31.40 24.28
CA MET A 191 8.95 30.65 24.97
C MET A 191 8.11 31.62 25.79
N VAL A 192 6.80 31.51 25.67
CA VAL A 192 5.84 32.31 26.44
C VAL A 192 4.94 31.35 27.20
N ALA A 193 4.85 31.52 28.52
CA ALA A 193 3.95 30.76 29.37
C ALA A 193 2.49 31.22 29.16
N CYS A 194 1.57 30.26 29.08
CA CYS A 194 0.14 30.55 29.06
C CYS A 194 -0.29 31.21 30.39
N PRO A 195 -0.96 32.37 30.37
CA PRO A 195 -1.42 33.04 31.60
C PRO A 195 -2.35 32.18 32.46
N LYS A 196 -3.11 31.27 31.85
CA LYS A 196 -4.11 30.43 32.55
C LYS A 196 -3.54 29.13 33.13
N CYS A 197 -2.63 28.46 32.43
CA CYS A 197 -2.18 27.11 32.78
C CYS A 197 -0.65 26.93 32.80
N GLN A 198 0.10 28.02 32.61
CA GLN A 198 1.57 28.06 32.61
C GLN A 198 2.25 27.16 31.57
N THR A 199 1.50 26.50 30.69
CA THR A 199 2.07 25.71 29.60
C THR A 199 2.79 26.62 28.63
N GLU A 200 4.07 26.37 28.41
CA GLU A 200 4.88 27.17 27.52
C GLU A 200 4.59 26.87 26.05
N LYS A 201 4.51 27.93 25.25
CA LYS A 201 4.37 27.86 23.80
C LYS A 201 5.42 28.75 23.15
N ARG A 202 6.05 28.25 22.09
CA ARG A 202 6.97 29.02 21.25
C ARG A 202 6.20 30.10 20.49
N CYS A 203 6.62 31.35 20.65
CA CYS A 203 6.16 32.50 19.88
C CYS A 203 7.31 33.05 19.03
N PHE A 204 6.96 33.62 17.89
CA PHE A 204 7.85 34.32 16.96
C PHE A 204 7.48 35.80 16.90
N ALA A 205 8.37 36.64 16.38
CA ALA A 205 8.12 38.08 16.16
C ALA A 205 6.82 38.40 15.39
N LYS A 206 6.37 37.51 14.51
CA LYS A 206 5.12 37.67 13.72
C LYS A 206 3.87 37.06 14.37
N THR A 207 3.96 36.58 15.61
CA THR A 207 2.82 35.96 16.31
C THR A 207 1.80 37.03 16.65
N LYS A 208 0.64 37.01 15.99
CA LYS A 208 -0.45 37.95 16.26
C LYS A 208 -1.47 37.43 17.28
N ARG A 209 -1.47 36.12 17.53
CA ARG A 209 -2.45 35.43 18.37
C ARG A 209 -1.81 34.28 19.11
N PHE A 210 -2.11 34.17 20.40
CA PHE A 210 -1.66 33.10 21.27
C PHE A 210 -2.84 32.22 21.64
N GLN A 211 -2.88 31.01 21.06
CA GLN A 211 -3.70 29.90 21.52
C GLN A 211 -2.86 28.91 22.33
N CYS A 212 -3.32 28.50 23.51
CA CYS A 212 -2.63 27.52 24.35
C CYS A 212 -2.47 26.16 23.66
N LYS A 213 -1.32 25.49 23.84
CA LYS A 213 -1.07 24.14 23.31
C LYS A 213 -1.69 23.04 24.18
N ASN A 214 -1.93 23.32 25.46
CA ASN A 214 -2.56 22.36 26.35
C ASN A 214 -4.04 22.19 25.96
N ARG A 215 -4.42 21.00 25.49
CA ARG A 215 -5.80 20.70 25.04
C ARG A 215 -6.86 20.85 26.14
N LYS A 216 -6.46 20.89 27.41
CA LYS A 216 -7.34 21.13 28.56
C LYS A 216 -7.46 22.62 28.91
N CYS A 217 -6.82 23.51 28.15
CA CYS A 217 -6.83 24.95 28.33
C CYS A 217 -7.33 25.63 27.05
N ASP A 218 -8.39 26.41 27.20
CA ASP A 218 -9.11 27.15 26.15
C ASP A 218 -8.57 28.57 25.92
N PHE A 219 -7.44 28.93 26.53
CA PHE A 219 -6.89 30.27 26.43
C PHE A 219 -6.46 30.60 24.99
N ASP A 220 -7.14 31.57 24.37
CA ASP A 220 -6.91 32.05 23.01
C ASP A 220 -7.15 33.56 22.92
N GLN A 221 -6.08 34.34 22.77
CA GLN A 221 -6.11 35.81 22.80
C GLN A 221 -5.09 36.41 21.81
N PRO A 222 -5.25 37.69 21.40
CA PRO A 222 -4.20 38.42 20.69
C PRO A 222 -2.87 38.44 21.45
N TYR A 223 -1.76 38.49 20.71
CA TYR A 223 -0.40 38.56 21.25
C TYR A 223 0.36 39.75 20.65
N PRO A 224 1.18 40.51 21.42
CA PRO A 224 1.46 40.36 22.86
C PRO A 224 0.23 40.60 23.73
N PHE A 225 0.20 39.98 24.91
CA PHE A 225 -0.88 40.20 25.88
C PHE A 225 -0.87 41.66 26.31
N GLN A 226 -2.03 42.31 26.30
CA GLN A 226 -2.13 43.64 26.88
C GLN A 226 -1.83 43.53 28.39
N PRO A 227 -1.01 44.44 28.96
CA PRO A 227 -0.88 44.52 30.41
C PRO A 227 -2.26 44.78 31.01
N ALA A 228 -2.58 44.11 32.11
CA ALA A 228 -3.78 44.44 32.88
C ALA A 228 -3.61 45.89 33.39
N SER A 229 -4.49 46.77 32.94
CA SER A 229 -4.62 48.14 33.45
C SER A 229 -4.97 48.16 34.92
#